data_AF-A0A3A5ZAD5-F1
#
_entry.id   AF-A0A3A5ZAD5-F1
#
_cell.length_a   1.000
_cell.length_b   1.000
_cell.length_c   1.000
_cell.angle_alpha   90.00
_cell.angle_beta   90.00
_cell.angle_gamma   90.00
#
_symmetry.space_group_name_H-M   'P 1'
#
loop_
_entity.id
_entity.type
_entity.pdbx_description
1 polymer ?
#
loop_
_entity_poly.entity_id
_entity_poly.type
_entity_poly.pdbx_seq_one_letter_code
_entity_poly.pdbx_strand_id
1 'polypeptide(L)'
;MKTVLGVAALSLLASCNSTYAPNVDSTVSLKGTDVFKADSASIAQNYTIPEWFKDAKFGIFIHWGVYSVPAYGSEWYSRWMYKEGHPINKYHVQTYGPLTKFGYKDFIPMFKAENFNADEWLAVVKSSGAQYIVPVAEHHDGFAMYSSTFNKWNAVDMGPKRDIIGELKEATKKAGLRFGLSSHRCENAWFYEYGMETPSDVQDTTITLYGERLHEPEGQGMTPYCGKYEGSNERSRRQFLMHTYELIDKYQPELIWFDWTVGKYPFQPTFYKFMAYYYNSALDWNKEVVVNTKFGYGDNIQVFDIERGKSDRIREYPWQTDTSVGKKSWSYCVGEENKSPDHIIDDFVDIVSKNGNLLLNIGPKADGTITDEQKNVLAEIGKWLKTNGEAIYGSRPWVIASEGHNAGTAGYMTDNTKTEYTADDIRFTTCDNNLYAVSLAWTDGSVTIKSLATKYCRNVEIESVEMLGSSEKIDYKMTDEGLVVNFPKNKPTEYAHVFKIKLKGVVVSKPLYDKVDNGCLITVRVANHNAEDANVTLKSVVDGNEVSTQVAVKAKSEQWVKMQNKDVKSFDDMSCKFYFNDNLTYENEFKK
;
A
#
# COMPACT_ATOMS: atom_id res chain seq x y z
N MET A 1 53.07 51.27 -21.88
CA MET A 1 51.63 51.51 -22.08
C MET A 1 51.19 50.88 -23.40
N LYS A 2 50.69 49.64 -23.37
CA LYS A 2 49.83 49.06 -24.43
C LYS A 2 48.95 48.00 -23.78
N THR A 3 47.66 48.31 -23.73
CA THR A 3 46.56 47.45 -23.30
C THR A 3 45.94 46.87 -24.57
N VAL A 4 45.80 45.55 -24.73
CA VAL A 4 44.82 44.97 -25.65
C VAL A 4 44.29 43.63 -25.11
N LEU A 5 43.03 43.71 -24.67
CA LEU A 5 41.90 42.77 -24.73
C LEU A 5 42.17 41.25 -24.81
N GLY A 6 41.76 40.54 -23.75
CA GLY A 6 41.32 39.14 -23.83
C GLY A 6 39.87 39.06 -24.29
N VAL A 7 39.62 38.30 -25.36
CA VAL A 7 38.28 37.97 -25.84
C VAL A 7 37.79 36.75 -25.06
N ALA A 8 36.77 36.94 -24.21
CA ALA A 8 36.01 35.84 -23.63
C ALA A 8 35.02 35.31 -24.67
N ALA A 9 35.19 34.06 -25.08
CA ALA A 9 34.22 33.36 -25.91
C ALA A 9 32.99 33.01 -25.05
N LEU A 10 31.89 33.77 -25.22
CA LEU A 10 30.57 33.36 -24.75
C LEU A 10 30.08 32.23 -25.67
N SER A 11 30.13 30.99 -25.18
CA SER A 11 29.38 29.88 -25.78
C SER A 11 27.90 30.07 -25.46
N LEU A 12 27.17 30.65 -26.41
CA LEU A 12 25.70 30.63 -26.46
C LEU A 12 25.24 29.17 -26.63
N LEU A 13 24.85 28.53 -25.54
CA LEU A 13 24.01 27.33 -25.59
C LEU A 13 22.63 27.78 -26.07
N ALA A 14 22.36 27.56 -27.35
CA ALA A 14 21.01 27.62 -27.89
C ALA A 14 20.18 26.53 -27.20
N SER A 15 19.30 26.92 -26.28
CA SER A 15 18.29 26.03 -25.71
C SER A 15 17.30 25.66 -26.82
N CYS A 16 17.49 24.50 -27.44
CA CYS A 16 16.43 23.86 -28.20
C CYS A 16 15.29 23.56 -27.21
N ASN A 17 14.24 24.39 -27.23
CA ASN A 17 12.96 24.08 -26.60
C ASN A 17 12.31 22.93 -27.38
N SER A 18 12.77 21.70 -27.19
CA SER A 18 12.00 20.53 -27.58
C SER A 18 10.82 20.41 -26.62
N THR A 19 9.61 20.69 -27.12
CA THR A 19 8.37 20.42 -26.37
C THR A 19 8.33 18.94 -25.99
N TYR A 20 8.16 18.63 -24.71
CA TYR A 20 8.08 17.24 -24.24
C TYR A 20 6.92 16.51 -24.94
N ALA A 21 7.24 15.41 -25.64
CA ALA A 21 6.31 14.67 -26.49
C ALA A 21 6.66 13.16 -26.45
N PRO A 22 6.14 12.40 -25.46
CA PRO A 22 6.44 10.99 -25.30
C PRO A 22 5.76 10.16 -26.39
N ASN A 23 6.42 9.07 -26.82
CA ASN A 23 5.81 8.09 -27.71
C ASN A 23 5.00 7.06 -26.91
N VAL A 24 3.71 7.34 -26.71
CA VAL A 24 2.80 6.46 -25.95
C VAL A 24 2.43 5.16 -26.68
N ASP A 25 2.83 5.01 -27.94
CA ASP A 25 2.69 3.76 -28.70
C ASP A 25 3.87 2.80 -28.43
N SER A 26 4.90 3.25 -27.72
CA SER A 26 6.07 2.47 -27.31
C SER A 26 6.13 2.28 -25.79
N THR A 27 6.72 1.15 -25.38
CA THR A 27 7.10 0.88 -23.99
C THR A 27 8.62 1.02 -23.77
N VAL A 28 9.36 1.39 -24.80
CA VAL A 28 10.80 1.63 -24.73
C VAL A 28 11.06 2.92 -23.95
N SER A 29 11.97 2.86 -22.98
CA SER A 29 12.35 4.04 -22.18
C SER A 29 13.04 5.11 -23.01
N LEU A 30 13.20 6.32 -22.47
CA LEU A 30 13.94 7.41 -23.13
C LEU A 30 15.40 7.07 -23.46
N LYS A 31 16.05 6.14 -22.73
CA LYS A 31 17.42 5.70 -23.06
C LYS A 31 17.49 4.43 -23.91
N GLY A 32 16.35 3.92 -24.38
CA GLY A 32 16.29 2.77 -25.28
C GLY A 32 16.17 1.40 -24.60
N THR A 33 15.91 1.34 -23.29
CA THR A 33 15.69 0.07 -22.57
C THR A 33 14.33 -0.52 -22.92
N ASP A 34 14.31 -1.82 -23.24
CA ASP A 34 13.16 -2.51 -23.82
C ASP A 34 13.04 -3.98 -23.34
N VAL A 35 13.15 -4.18 -22.02
CA VAL A 35 13.08 -5.49 -21.34
C VAL A 35 11.62 -5.90 -21.10
N PHE A 36 10.83 -4.98 -20.57
CA PHE A 36 9.42 -5.20 -20.25
C PHE A 36 8.53 -4.93 -21.47
N LYS A 37 7.62 -5.87 -21.77
CA LYS A 37 6.56 -5.73 -22.78
C LYS A 37 5.19 -5.52 -22.12
N ALA A 38 4.25 -4.96 -22.88
CA ALA A 38 2.91 -4.62 -22.41
C ALA A 38 1.98 -5.85 -22.25
N ASP A 39 2.43 -6.86 -21.52
CA ASP A 39 1.67 -8.05 -21.20
C ASP A 39 2.09 -8.63 -19.84
N SER A 40 1.19 -9.39 -19.22
CA SER A 40 1.41 -9.91 -17.87
C SER A 40 2.55 -10.92 -17.79
N ALA A 41 2.81 -11.71 -18.83
CA ALA A 41 3.84 -12.74 -18.81
C ALA A 41 5.24 -12.13 -18.85
N SER A 42 5.47 -11.15 -19.74
CA SER A 42 6.73 -10.42 -19.80
C SER A 42 7.02 -9.69 -18.49
N ILE A 43 6.02 -9.04 -17.90
CA ILE A 43 6.21 -8.32 -16.63
C ILE A 43 6.49 -9.30 -15.50
N ALA A 44 5.73 -10.39 -15.37
CA ALA A 44 5.93 -11.41 -14.34
C ALA A 44 7.30 -12.08 -14.40
N GLN A 45 7.87 -12.21 -15.60
CA GLN A 45 9.19 -12.81 -15.79
C GLN A 45 10.34 -11.90 -15.32
N ASN A 46 10.16 -10.58 -15.35
CA ASN A 46 11.25 -9.61 -15.18
C ASN A 46 11.10 -8.69 -13.95
N TYR A 47 9.90 -8.60 -13.37
CA TYR A 47 9.61 -7.75 -12.21
C TYR A 47 9.65 -8.56 -10.91
N THR A 48 10.08 -7.91 -9.83
CA THR A 48 9.94 -8.42 -8.47
C THR A 48 9.64 -7.24 -7.56
N ILE A 49 8.70 -7.43 -6.63
CA ILE A 49 8.40 -6.40 -5.63
C ILE A 49 9.69 -6.11 -4.83
N PRO A 50 10.16 -4.84 -4.79
CA PRO A 50 11.45 -4.49 -4.20
C PRO A 50 11.54 -4.81 -2.72
N GLU A 51 12.75 -5.13 -2.24
CA GLU A 51 12.96 -5.42 -0.83
C GLU A 51 12.71 -4.20 0.06
N TRP A 52 13.08 -3.00 -0.42
CA TRP A 52 12.84 -1.76 0.32
C TRP A 52 11.35 -1.57 0.65
N PHE A 53 10.45 -1.97 -0.25
CA PHE A 53 9.02 -1.83 -0.03
C PHE A 53 8.54 -2.84 1.01
N LYS A 54 9.03 -4.08 0.93
CA LYS A 54 8.74 -5.11 1.93
C LYS A 54 9.23 -4.71 3.32
N ASP A 55 10.34 -3.99 3.41
CA ASP A 55 10.92 -3.57 4.69
C ASP A 55 10.27 -2.30 5.25
N ALA A 56 9.73 -1.45 4.38
CA ALA A 56 9.22 -0.13 4.73
C ALA A 56 8.02 -0.17 5.69
N LYS A 57 7.06 -1.07 5.45
CA LYS A 57 5.79 -1.27 6.20
C LYS A 57 4.82 -0.08 6.27
N PHE A 58 5.31 1.15 6.41
CA PHE A 58 4.50 2.32 6.69
C PHE A 58 4.84 3.49 5.75
N GLY A 59 3.83 4.04 5.10
CA GLY A 59 3.93 5.23 4.26
C GLY A 59 2.77 6.20 4.50
N ILE A 60 2.92 7.42 3.98
CA ILE A 60 1.89 8.48 4.08
C ILE A 60 1.31 8.81 2.71
N PHE A 61 -0.01 8.68 2.57
CA PHE A 61 -0.78 9.22 1.44
C PHE A 61 -1.19 10.67 1.76
N ILE A 62 -1.26 11.53 0.75
CA ILE A 62 -1.75 12.90 0.92
C ILE A 62 -2.76 13.26 -0.17
N HIS A 63 -4.04 13.28 0.20
CA HIS A 63 -5.13 13.81 -0.64
C HIS A 63 -5.31 15.31 -0.41
N TRP A 64 -4.64 16.10 -1.25
CA TRP A 64 -4.66 17.54 -1.19
C TRP A 64 -4.71 18.16 -2.59
N GLY A 65 -5.66 19.05 -2.81
CA GLY A 65 -5.88 19.70 -4.11
C GLY A 65 -7.00 20.71 -4.05
N VAL A 66 -7.54 21.07 -5.22
CA VAL A 66 -8.61 22.10 -5.33
C VAL A 66 -9.86 21.68 -4.56
N TYR A 67 -10.15 20.38 -4.49
CA TYR A 67 -11.25 19.80 -3.70
C TYR A 67 -11.12 20.05 -2.19
N SER A 68 -9.94 20.43 -1.68
CA SER A 68 -9.75 20.84 -0.28
C SER A 68 -10.27 22.25 0.02
N VAL A 69 -10.49 23.10 -0.99
CA VAL A 69 -11.01 24.48 -0.84
C VAL A 69 -12.42 24.51 -0.23
N PRO A 70 -13.43 23.79 -0.77
CA PRO A 70 -14.77 23.80 -0.19
C PRO A 70 -14.84 23.16 1.20
N ALA A 71 -13.85 22.33 1.58
CA ALA A 71 -13.76 21.66 2.88
C ALA A 71 -15.06 20.94 3.32
N TYR A 72 -15.76 20.30 2.38
CA TYR A 72 -17.09 19.75 2.60
C TYR A 72 -17.27 18.40 1.89
N GLY A 73 -17.91 17.43 2.55
CA GLY A 73 -18.23 16.14 1.95
C GLY A 73 -17.01 15.23 1.79
N SER A 74 -16.33 15.32 0.64
CA SER A 74 -15.10 14.58 0.38
C SER A 74 -14.31 15.15 -0.81
N GLU A 75 -13.19 14.52 -1.17
CA GLU A 75 -12.42 14.80 -2.40
C GLU A 75 -13.25 14.60 -3.69
N TRP A 76 -14.36 13.88 -3.61
CA TRP A 76 -15.36 13.77 -4.67
C TRP A 76 -16.35 14.95 -4.71
N TYR A 77 -16.13 16.02 -3.95
CA TYR A 77 -16.93 17.25 -4.01
C TYR A 77 -17.13 17.72 -5.45
N SER A 78 -16.05 17.69 -6.24
CA SER A 78 -16.02 18.12 -7.63
C SER A 78 -16.94 17.34 -8.56
N ARG A 79 -17.24 16.06 -8.27
CA ARG A 79 -18.25 15.26 -8.97
C ARG A 79 -19.63 15.51 -8.42
N TRP A 80 -19.77 15.37 -7.09
CA TRP A 80 -21.08 15.37 -6.44
C TRP A 80 -21.75 16.74 -6.37
N MET A 81 -21.00 17.83 -6.56
CA MET A 81 -21.60 19.17 -6.69
C MET A 81 -22.46 19.29 -7.95
N TYR A 82 -22.27 18.45 -8.97
CA TYR A 82 -23.05 18.47 -10.21
C TYR A 82 -24.24 17.50 -10.21
N LYS A 83 -24.32 16.59 -9.23
CA LYS A 83 -25.45 15.65 -9.13
C LYS A 83 -26.63 16.30 -8.43
N GLU A 84 -27.67 16.64 -9.19
CA GLU A 84 -28.87 17.27 -8.65
C GLU A 84 -29.44 16.49 -7.46
N GLY A 85 -29.77 17.22 -6.39
CA GLY A 85 -30.38 16.64 -5.18
C GLY A 85 -29.39 15.99 -4.20
N HIS A 86 -28.14 15.74 -4.61
CA HIS A 86 -27.09 15.24 -3.71
C HIS A 86 -26.80 16.27 -2.59
N PRO A 87 -26.48 15.85 -1.34
CA PRO A 87 -26.18 16.77 -0.25
C PRO A 87 -25.09 17.81 -0.58
N ILE A 88 -24.02 17.38 -1.28
CA ILE A 88 -22.94 18.27 -1.74
C ILE A 88 -23.46 19.30 -2.75
N ASN A 89 -24.30 18.91 -3.71
CA ASN A 89 -24.91 19.83 -4.67
C ASN A 89 -25.78 20.88 -3.97
N LYS A 90 -26.63 20.47 -3.02
CA LYS A 90 -27.48 21.40 -2.24
C LYS A 90 -26.64 22.42 -1.47
N TYR A 91 -25.60 21.95 -0.78
CA TYR A 91 -24.63 22.81 -0.10
C TYR A 91 -23.96 23.78 -1.09
N HIS A 92 -23.49 23.27 -2.23
CA HIS A 92 -22.82 24.08 -3.24
C HIS A 92 -23.70 25.24 -3.73
N VAL A 93 -24.95 24.94 -4.11
CA VAL A 93 -25.88 25.95 -4.62
C VAL A 93 -26.24 26.97 -3.54
N GLN A 94 -26.39 26.54 -2.29
CA GLN A 94 -26.67 27.43 -1.16
C GLN A 94 -25.49 28.35 -0.83
N THR A 95 -24.25 27.85 -0.92
CA THR A 95 -23.04 28.57 -0.47
C THR A 95 -22.41 29.41 -1.58
N TYR A 96 -22.32 28.89 -2.81
CA TYR A 96 -21.59 29.50 -3.92
C TYR A 96 -22.51 29.98 -5.06
N GLY A 97 -23.74 29.49 -5.12
CA GLY A 97 -24.72 29.85 -6.14
C GLY A 97 -24.87 28.80 -7.25
N PRO A 98 -25.60 29.13 -8.33
CA PRO A 98 -25.91 28.16 -9.38
C PRO A 98 -24.67 27.73 -10.18
N LEU A 99 -24.66 26.47 -10.65
CA LEU A 99 -23.53 25.84 -11.36
C LEU A 99 -23.12 26.54 -12.67
N THR A 100 -24.00 27.36 -13.24
CA THR A 100 -23.70 28.22 -14.42
C THR A 100 -22.96 29.51 -14.07
N LYS A 101 -22.91 29.87 -12.78
CA LYS A 101 -22.23 31.07 -12.26
C LYS A 101 -21.00 30.74 -11.45
N PHE A 102 -21.05 29.64 -10.71
CA PHE A 102 -19.94 29.11 -9.94
C PHE A 102 -19.88 27.60 -10.15
N GLY A 103 -18.90 27.13 -10.90
CA GLY A 103 -18.59 25.73 -11.10
C GLY A 103 -17.24 25.36 -10.50
N TYR A 104 -16.82 24.10 -10.65
CA TYR A 104 -15.66 23.58 -9.94
C TYR A 104 -14.36 24.32 -10.28
N LYS A 105 -14.16 24.71 -11.54
CA LYS A 105 -12.99 25.51 -11.98
C LYS A 105 -12.82 26.82 -11.19
N ASP A 106 -13.90 27.36 -10.63
CA ASP A 106 -13.90 28.66 -9.94
C ASP A 106 -13.29 28.55 -8.53
N PHE A 107 -13.08 27.34 -8.01
CA PHE A 107 -12.27 27.10 -6.82
C PHE A 107 -10.75 27.17 -7.09
N ILE A 108 -10.29 27.02 -8.33
CA ILE A 108 -8.85 26.98 -8.65
C ILE A 108 -8.13 28.27 -8.21
N PRO A 109 -8.65 29.49 -8.48
CA PRO A 109 -8.02 30.72 -7.98
C PRO A 109 -8.01 30.86 -6.45
N MET A 110 -8.86 30.11 -5.75
CA MET A 110 -8.94 30.11 -4.28
C MET A 110 -7.94 29.12 -3.65
N PHE A 111 -7.49 28.12 -4.40
CA PHE A 111 -6.46 27.19 -3.95
C PHE A 111 -5.06 27.81 -4.08
N LYS A 112 -4.63 28.54 -3.05
CA LYS A 112 -3.37 29.31 -3.08
C LYS A 112 -2.19 28.67 -2.35
N ALA A 113 -2.45 27.69 -1.48
CA ALA A 113 -1.41 27.03 -0.69
C ALA A 113 -0.51 28.01 0.11
N GLU A 114 -1.10 29.06 0.69
CA GLU A 114 -0.37 30.18 1.31
C GLU A 114 0.55 29.75 2.46
N ASN A 115 0.22 28.65 3.14
CA ASN A 115 0.95 28.07 4.27
C ASN A 115 1.59 26.71 3.94
N PHE A 116 1.64 26.32 2.66
CA PHE A 116 2.27 25.06 2.26
C PHE A 116 3.79 25.14 2.37
N ASN A 117 4.38 24.20 3.09
CA ASN A 117 5.81 24.00 3.21
C ASN A 117 6.14 22.50 3.13
N ALA A 118 6.83 22.10 2.05
CA ALA A 118 7.22 20.72 1.83
C ALA A 118 8.14 20.18 2.93
N ASP A 119 9.12 20.97 3.39
CA ASP A 119 10.04 20.55 4.47
C ASP A 119 9.28 20.30 5.79
N GLU A 120 8.28 21.13 6.12
CA GLU A 120 7.46 20.94 7.33
C GLU A 120 6.58 19.71 7.24
N TRP A 121 5.96 19.45 6.07
CA TRP A 121 5.22 18.21 5.85
C TRP A 121 6.13 17.01 6.03
N LEU A 122 7.31 17.02 5.42
CA LEU A 122 8.24 15.90 5.50
C LEU A 122 8.84 15.74 6.90
N ALA A 123 8.95 16.80 7.70
CA ALA A 123 9.29 16.69 9.11
C ALA A 123 8.23 15.93 9.91
N VAL A 124 6.94 16.23 9.68
CA VAL A 124 5.81 15.51 10.30
C VAL A 124 5.83 14.04 9.86
N VAL A 125 5.92 13.77 8.56
CA VAL A 125 5.99 12.40 8.01
C VAL A 125 7.16 11.62 8.60
N LYS A 126 8.37 12.20 8.63
CA LYS A 126 9.55 11.52 9.17
C LYS A 126 9.38 11.22 10.66
N SER A 127 8.79 12.15 11.41
CA SER A 127 8.56 11.97 12.85
C SER A 127 7.54 10.86 13.16
N SER A 128 6.65 10.53 12.22
CA SER A 128 5.68 9.44 12.39
C SER A 128 6.30 8.05 12.20
N GLY A 129 7.53 7.97 11.69
CA GLY A 129 8.20 6.72 11.33
C GLY A 129 7.89 6.24 9.91
N ALA A 130 7.11 6.97 9.12
CA ALA A 130 6.89 6.59 7.72
C ALA A 130 8.21 6.53 6.94
N GLN A 131 8.29 5.60 6.00
CA GLN A 131 9.49 5.36 5.17
C GLN A 131 9.34 5.89 3.75
N TYR A 132 8.10 6.18 3.32
CA TYR A 132 7.77 6.69 1.99
C TYR A 132 6.55 7.61 2.02
N ILE A 133 6.44 8.49 1.02
CA ILE A 133 5.25 9.32 0.79
C ILE A 133 4.64 9.07 -0.57
N VAL A 134 3.34 9.32 -0.68
CA VAL A 134 2.56 9.22 -1.91
C VAL A 134 1.60 10.42 -1.97
N PRO A 135 2.04 11.62 -2.35
CA PRO A 135 1.11 12.72 -2.62
C PRO A 135 0.29 12.44 -3.88
N VAL A 136 -0.97 12.90 -3.90
CA VAL A 136 -1.80 12.85 -5.11
C VAL A 136 -1.26 13.87 -6.12
N ALA A 137 -0.64 13.39 -7.19
CA ALA A 137 -0.14 14.26 -8.27
C ALA A 137 -1.28 14.74 -9.16
N GLU A 138 -2.29 13.91 -9.36
CA GLU A 138 -3.50 14.27 -10.09
C GLU A 138 -4.65 13.38 -9.62
N HIS A 139 -5.73 13.98 -9.13
CA HIS A 139 -6.93 13.25 -8.72
C HIS A 139 -7.92 13.16 -9.91
N HIS A 140 -9.12 12.62 -9.67
CA HIS A 140 -10.16 12.52 -10.69
C HIS A 140 -10.66 13.88 -11.22
N ASP A 141 -10.42 14.96 -10.47
CA ASP A 141 -10.85 16.31 -10.79
C ASP A 141 -10.07 16.95 -11.96
N GLY A 142 -8.99 16.31 -12.40
CA GLY A 142 -8.21 16.72 -13.57
C GLY A 142 -7.27 17.90 -13.34
N PHE A 143 -7.07 18.32 -12.09
CA PHE A 143 -6.10 19.37 -11.74
C PHE A 143 -4.75 18.75 -11.39
N ALA A 144 -3.71 19.06 -12.18
CA ALA A 144 -2.37 18.55 -11.96
C ALA A 144 -1.63 19.36 -10.88
N MET A 145 -1.14 18.70 -9.84
CA MET A 145 -0.37 19.32 -8.75
C MET A 145 1.11 19.57 -9.12
N TYR A 146 1.44 19.49 -10.41
CA TYR A 146 2.80 19.51 -10.94
C TYR A 146 2.89 20.34 -12.22
N SER A 147 4.10 20.69 -12.67
CA SER A 147 4.27 21.40 -13.95
C SER A 147 3.94 20.47 -15.13
N SER A 148 2.68 20.47 -15.61
CA SER A 148 2.26 19.61 -16.73
C SER A 148 2.42 20.31 -18.08
N THR A 149 2.93 19.58 -19.07
CA THR A 149 3.06 20.03 -20.47
C THR A 149 1.74 19.86 -21.24
N PHE A 150 0.91 18.88 -20.85
CA PHE A 150 -0.33 18.54 -21.56
C PHE A 150 -1.57 19.17 -20.94
N ASN A 151 -1.48 19.62 -19.69
CA ASN A 151 -2.61 20.14 -18.94
C ASN A 151 -2.34 21.54 -18.41
N LYS A 152 -2.99 22.54 -19.01
CA LYS A 152 -2.96 23.93 -18.53
C LYS A 152 -3.61 24.11 -17.15
N TRP A 153 -4.43 23.15 -16.70
CA TRP A 153 -5.06 23.15 -15.38
C TRP A 153 -4.10 22.51 -14.37
N ASN A 154 -3.07 23.27 -14.01
CA ASN A 154 -2.03 22.78 -13.12
C ASN A 154 -1.61 23.83 -12.08
N ALA A 155 -0.99 23.37 -10.99
CA ALA A 155 -0.58 24.18 -9.84
C ALA A 155 0.53 25.19 -10.13
N VAL A 156 1.25 25.07 -11.24
CA VAL A 156 2.27 26.06 -11.67
C VAL A 156 1.60 27.19 -12.44
N ASP A 157 0.71 26.86 -13.37
CA ASP A 157 0.02 27.83 -14.21
C ASP A 157 -1.17 28.50 -13.50
N MET A 158 -1.69 27.90 -12.43
CA MET A 158 -2.88 28.35 -11.71
C MET A 158 -2.74 28.14 -10.20
N GLY A 159 -3.65 28.74 -9.42
CA GLY A 159 -3.69 28.55 -7.97
C GLY A 159 -2.36 28.85 -7.27
N PRO A 160 -1.65 27.85 -6.69
CA PRO A 160 -0.43 28.06 -5.90
C PRO A 160 0.75 28.69 -6.63
N LYS A 161 0.82 28.59 -7.96
CA LYS A 161 2.00 28.98 -8.78
C LYS A 161 3.28 28.24 -8.39
N ARG A 162 3.14 26.97 -8.05
CA ARG A 162 4.20 26.10 -7.49
C ARG A 162 4.12 24.70 -8.06
N ASP A 163 5.28 24.09 -8.27
CA ASP A 163 5.39 22.67 -8.64
C ASP A 163 5.40 21.83 -7.35
N ILE A 164 4.20 21.56 -6.81
CA ILE A 164 4.04 20.92 -5.51
C ILE A 164 4.71 19.54 -5.48
N ILE A 165 4.56 18.76 -6.55
CA ILE A 165 5.17 17.43 -6.66
C ILE A 165 6.69 17.53 -6.77
N GLY A 166 7.22 18.49 -7.54
CA GLY A 166 8.66 18.78 -7.59
C GLY A 166 9.24 19.17 -6.22
N GLU A 167 8.56 20.06 -5.49
CA GLU A 167 8.98 20.49 -4.15
C GLU A 167 8.95 19.34 -3.13
N LEU A 168 7.89 18.51 -3.15
CA LEU A 168 7.78 17.34 -2.29
C LEU A 168 8.85 16.29 -2.62
N LYS A 169 9.17 16.07 -3.89
CA LYS A 169 10.27 15.17 -4.29
C LYS A 169 11.60 15.59 -3.65
N GLU A 170 11.97 16.86 -3.76
CA GLU A 170 13.24 17.35 -3.22
C GLU A 170 13.26 17.32 -1.68
N ALA A 171 12.16 17.69 -1.03
CA ALA A 171 12.03 17.60 0.42
C ALA A 171 12.07 16.14 0.92
N THR A 172 11.46 15.20 0.18
CA THR A 172 11.48 13.76 0.49
C THR A 172 12.90 13.21 0.45
N LYS A 173 13.65 13.56 -0.60
CA LYS A 173 15.06 13.20 -0.73
C LYS A 173 15.89 13.76 0.43
N LYS A 174 15.69 15.03 0.80
CA LYS A 174 16.36 15.67 1.94
C LYS A 174 16.01 15.01 3.27
N ALA A 175 14.78 14.54 3.43
CA ALA A 175 14.33 13.82 4.62
C ALA A 175 14.91 12.40 4.73
N GLY A 176 15.44 11.84 3.63
CA GLY A 176 15.92 10.45 3.57
C GLY A 176 14.78 9.43 3.46
N LEU A 177 13.67 9.82 2.86
CA LEU A 177 12.49 9.00 2.62
C LEU A 177 12.42 8.58 1.16
N ARG A 178 11.63 7.55 0.85
CA ARG A 178 11.33 7.14 -0.53
C ARG A 178 10.21 8.00 -1.11
N PHE A 179 10.38 8.44 -2.35
CA PHE A 179 9.40 9.31 -3.00
C PHE A 179 8.49 8.52 -3.94
N GLY A 180 7.21 8.44 -3.62
CA GLY A 180 6.16 8.01 -4.52
C GLY A 180 5.24 9.15 -4.93
N LEU A 181 4.21 8.84 -5.70
CA LEU A 181 3.07 9.71 -6.02
C LEU A 181 1.86 8.87 -6.47
N SER A 182 0.67 9.45 -6.53
CA SER A 182 -0.49 8.78 -7.14
C SER A 182 -1.04 9.53 -8.34
N SER A 183 -1.73 8.79 -9.22
CA SER A 183 -2.55 9.35 -10.28
C SER A 183 -3.89 8.63 -10.35
N HIS A 184 -4.95 9.43 -10.26
CA HIS A 184 -6.34 8.98 -10.39
C HIS A 184 -7.00 9.61 -11.63
N ARG A 185 -6.17 9.97 -12.62
CA ARG A 185 -6.60 10.66 -13.84
C ARG A 185 -7.49 9.79 -14.74
N CYS A 186 -7.38 8.46 -14.64
CA CYS A 186 -8.14 7.54 -15.47
C CYS A 186 -9.64 7.85 -15.42
N GLU A 187 -10.14 8.14 -14.23
CA GLU A 187 -11.53 8.44 -13.92
C GLU A 187 -11.99 9.80 -14.45
N ASN A 188 -11.08 10.76 -14.65
CA ASN A 188 -11.42 12.10 -15.14
C ASN A 188 -12.21 12.07 -16.46
N ALA A 189 -12.01 11.02 -17.27
CA ALA A 189 -12.75 10.81 -18.50
C ALA A 189 -14.27 10.79 -18.31
N TRP A 190 -14.77 10.27 -17.19
CA TRP A 190 -16.19 10.11 -16.86
C TRP A 190 -16.64 10.84 -15.58
N PHE A 191 -15.69 11.35 -14.80
CA PHE A 191 -15.94 11.88 -13.45
C PHE A 191 -16.98 13.01 -13.38
N TYR A 192 -17.13 13.77 -14.48
CA TYR A 192 -18.03 14.93 -14.56
C TYR A 192 -19.35 14.66 -15.31
N GLU A 193 -19.73 13.40 -15.56
CA GLU A 193 -20.94 13.08 -16.35
C GLU A 193 -22.22 13.79 -15.85
N TYR A 194 -22.42 13.93 -14.53
CA TYR A 194 -23.61 14.59 -13.98
C TYR A 194 -23.71 16.07 -14.36
N GLY A 195 -22.57 16.73 -14.61
CA GLY A 195 -22.57 18.10 -15.11
C GLY A 195 -23.17 18.25 -16.50
N MET A 196 -23.35 17.15 -17.24
CA MET A 196 -24.05 17.14 -18.52
C MET A 196 -25.57 17.07 -18.38
N GLU A 197 -26.10 16.65 -17.22
CA GLU A 197 -27.53 16.44 -16.99
C GLU A 197 -28.28 17.74 -16.63
N THR A 198 -27.57 18.76 -16.16
CA THR A 198 -28.14 20.04 -15.70
C THR A 198 -27.30 21.23 -16.22
N PRO A 199 -27.89 22.41 -16.50
CA PRO A 199 -27.13 23.57 -16.94
C PRO A 199 -25.95 23.88 -16.00
N SER A 200 -24.74 23.75 -16.51
CA SER A 200 -23.50 23.93 -15.74
C SER A 200 -22.31 24.26 -16.65
N ASP A 201 -21.19 24.65 -16.06
CA ASP A 201 -19.95 24.90 -16.80
C ASP A 201 -19.30 23.64 -17.38
N VAL A 202 -19.69 22.43 -16.94
CA VAL A 202 -19.22 21.16 -17.51
C VAL A 202 -19.63 21.02 -18.98
N GLN A 203 -20.77 21.59 -19.37
CA GLN A 203 -21.28 21.57 -20.74
C GLN A 203 -20.44 22.43 -21.71
N ASP A 204 -19.58 23.32 -21.21
CA ASP A 204 -18.62 24.05 -22.04
C ASP A 204 -17.44 23.14 -22.40
N THR A 205 -17.47 22.60 -23.61
CA THR A 205 -16.46 21.66 -24.12
C THR A 205 -15.07 22.29 -24.34
N THR A 206 -14.94 23.62 -24.28
CA THR A 206 -13.64 24.30 -24.35
C THR A 206 -12.87 24.20 -23.03
N ILE A 207 -13.54 23.87 -21.94
CA ILE A 207 -12.95 23.66 -20.61
C ILE A 207 -12.46 22.21 -20.53
N THR A 208 -11.15 22.03 -20.70
CA THR A 208 -10.50 20.71 -20.73
C THR A 208 -10.30 20.06 -19.35
N LEU A 209 -10.56 20.78 -18.26
CA LEU A 209 -10.51 20.26 -16.87
C LEU A 209 -11.44 19.06 -16.68
N TYR A 210 -12.63 19.14 -17.28
CA TYR A 210 -13.73 18.18 -17.09
C TYR A 210 -13.62 16.92 -17.96
N GLY A 211 -12.42 16.62 -18.46
CA GLY A 211 -12.15 15.43 -19.26
C GLY A 211 -13.06 15.31 -20.48
N GLU A 212 -13.51 14.09 -20.76
CA GLU A 212 -14.33 13.78 -21.94
C GLU A 212 -15.83 13.69 -21.65
N ARG A 213 -16.22 13.83 -20.37
CA ARG A 213 -17.61 13.67 -19.90
C ARG A 213 -18.28 12.39 -20.40
N LEU A 214 -17.52 11.30 -20.44
CA LEU A 214 -18.05 9.97 -20.73
C LEU A 214 -18.99 9.51 -19.61
N HIS A 215 -19.78 8.49 -19.89
CA HIS A 215 -20.56 7.82 -18.84
C HIS A 215 -19.64 6.99 -17.95
N GLU A 216 -19.93 6.99 -16.65
CA GLU A 216 -19.28 6.09 -15.69
C GLU A 216 -19.47 4.62 -16.13
N PRO A 217 -18.42 3.79 -16.12
CA PRO A 217 -18.55 2.39 -16.49
C PRO A 217 -19.43 1.65 -15.46
N GLU A 218 -20.47 0.95 -15.90
CA GLU A 218 -21.25 0.08 -15.03
C GLU A 218 -20.43 -1.16 -14.64
N GLY A 219 -20.54 -1.60 -13.40
CA GLY A 219 -19.98 -2.87 -12.93
C GLY A 219 -19.95 -2.88 -11.41
N GLN A 220 -20.54 -3.90 -10.79
CA GLN A 220 -20.62 -3.96 -9.33
C GLN A 220 -19.23 -4.17 -8.72
N GLY A 221 -18.81 -3.21 -7.88
CA GLY A 221 -17.58 -3.30 -7.10
C GLY A 221 -16.31 -3.49 -7.94
N MET A 222 -15.36 -4.24 -7.36
CA MET A 222 -14.02 -4.48 -7.90
C MET A 222 -14.00 -5.56 -8.99
N THR A 223 -14.96 -5.50 -9.93
CA THR A 223 -15.06 -6.39 -11.08
C THR A 223 -14.25 -5.88 -12.28
N PRO A 224 -13.51 -6.74 -13.00
CA PRO A 224 -12.76 -6.36 -14.22
C PRO A 224 -13.65 -6.15 -15.44
N TYR A 225 -14.90 -6.56 -15.42
CA TYR A 225 -15.80 -6.41 -16.57
C TYR A 225 -16.78 -5.27 -16.35
N CYS A 226 -16.93 -4.41 -17.36
CA CYS A 226 -17.96 -3.38 -17.39
C CYS A 226 -19.21 -3.93 -18.09
N GLY A 227 -20.38 -3.77 -17.47
CA GLY A 227 -21.65 -4.24 -18.04
C GLY A 227 -22.15 -3.33 -19.17
N LYS A 228 -22.15 -2.02 -18.91
CA LYS A 228 -22.56 -0.96 -19.83
C LYS A 228 -21.59 0.21 -19.70
N TYR A 229 -21.30 0.86 -20.82
CA TYR A 229 -20.31 1.93 -20.95
C TYR A 229 -18.87 1.48 -20.62
N GLU A 230 -17.92 1.99 -21.39
CA GLU A 230 -16.51 1.62 -21.19
C GLU A 230 -15.81 2.48 -20.14
N GLY A 231 -16.39 3.62 -19.74
CA GLY A 231 -15.74 4.65 -18.92
C GLY A 231 -14.53 5.31 -19.60
N SER A 232 -14.05 4.77 -20.71
CA SER A 232 -12.85 5.22 -21.39
C SER A 232 -13.03 5.08 -22.89
N ASN A 233 -12.19 5.79 -23.64
CA ASN A 233 -12.06 5.61 -25.08
C ASN A 233 -10.57 5.72 -25.45
N GLU A 234 -10.24 5.67 -26.74
CA GLU A 234 -8.84 5.73 -27.16
C GLU A 234 -8.15 7.04 -26.76
N ARG A 235 -8.86 8.16 -26.84
CA ARG A 235 -8.33 9.46 -26.46
C ARG A 235 -8.01 9.49 -24.96
N SER A 236 -8.90 9.04 -24.10
CA SER A 236 -8.68 9.09 -22.64
C SER A 236 -7.53 8.18 -22.21
N ARG A 237 -7.42 7.00 -22.82
CA ARG A 237 -6.31 6.06 -22.59
C ARG A 237 -4.96 6.62 -23.04
N ARG A 238 -4.90 7.30 -24.19
CA ARG A 238 -3.69 8.01 -24.62
C ARG A 238 -3.33 9.18 -23.71
N GLN A 239 -4.31 9.97 -23.27
CA GLN A 239 -4.11 11.07 -22.32
C GLN A 239 -3.57 10.57 -20.98
N PHE A 240 -4.08 9.45 -20.48
CA PHE A 240 -3.53 8.78 -19.31
C PHE A 240 -2.05 8.41 -19.49
N LEU A 241 -1.68 7.77 -20.60
CA LEU A 241 -0.28 7.42 -20.87
C LEU A 241 0.62 8.66 -20.97
N MET A 242 0.19 9.71 -21.66
CA MET A 242 0.99 10.94 -21.79
C MET A 242 1.30 11.58 -20.44
N HIS A 243 0.29 11.68 -19.56
CA HIS A 243 0.45 12.25 -18.23
C HIS A 243 1.28 11.36 -17.31
N THR A 244 1.05 10.06 -17.33
CA THR A 244 1.82 9.13 -16.49
C THR A 244 3.27 9.03 -16.94
N TYR A 245 3.56 9.05 -18.25
CA TYR A 245 4.93 9.12 -18.76
C TYR A 245 5.58 10.45 -18.38
N GLU A 246 4.85 11.57 -18.42
CA GLU A 246 5.35 12.85 -17.91
C GLU A 246 5.76 12.78 -16.43
N LEU A 247 4.95 12.12 -15.60
CA LEU A 247 5.26 11.93 -14.18
C LEU A 247 6.52 11.07 -13.98
N ILE A 248 6.64 9.98 -14.74
CA ILE A 248 7.81 9.08 -14.77
C ILE A 248 9.06 9.87 -15.15
N ASP A 249 9.04 10.56 -16.27
CA ASP A 249 10.22 11.18 -16.87
C ASP A 249 10.68 12.41 -16.08
N LYS A 250 9.76 13.21 -15.53
CA LYS A 250 10.07 14.40 -14.72
C LYS A 250 10.47 14.05 -13.29
N TYR A 251 9.69 13.19 -12.62
CA TYR A 251 9.81 13.01 -11.18
C TYR A 251 10.54 11.73 -10.78
N GLN A 252 10.62 10.71 -11.65
CA GLN A 252 11.27 9.43 -11.37
C GLN A 252 10.88 8.85 -9.98
N PRO A 253 9.58 8.74 -9.69
CA PRO A 253 9.12 8.20 -8.42
C PRO A 253 9.62 6.75 -8.24
N GLU A 254 9.71 6.33 -6.99
CA GLU A 254 9.99 4.95 -6.58
C GLU A 254 8.69 4.16 -6.39
N LEU A 255 7.54 4.84 -6.30
CA LEU A 255 6.22 4.23 -6.20
C LEU A 255 5.19 5.07 -6.98
N ILE A 256 4.39 4.43 -7.82
CA ILE A 256 3.20 5.06 -8.42
C ILE A 256 1.94 4.28 -8.04
N TRP A 257 0.99 4.98 -7.40
CA TRP A 257 -0.28 4.40 -6.96
C TRP A 257 -1.43 4.79 -7.90
N PHE A 258 -2.31 3.84 -8.17
CA PHE A 258 -3.48 4.03 -9.05
C PHE A 258 -4.77 3.49 -8.45
N ASP A 259 -5.84 4.21 -8.77
CA ASP A 259 -7.20 3.84 -8.39
C ASP A 259 -7.79 2.73 -9.27
N TRP A 260 -8.99 2.28 -8.95
CA TRP A 260 -9.56 1.03 -9.42
C TRP A 260 -9.88 0.96 -10.93
N THR A 261 -10.06 2.07 -11.65
CA THR A 261 -10.50 2.00 -13.06
C THR A 261 -9.45 1.35 -13.96
N VAL A 262 -8.16 1.46 -13.61
CA VAL A 262 -7.10 0.86 -14.43
C VAL A 262 -7.28 -0.66 -14.56
N GLY A 263 -7.80 -1.31 -13.51
CA GLY A 263 -8.06 -2.75 -13.46
C GLY A 263 -9.25 -3.23 -14.30
N LYS A 264 -10.07 -2.32 -14.84
CA LYS A 264 -11.25 -2.66 -15.66
C LYS A 264 -10.92 -2.78 -17.14
N TYR A 265 -11.54 -3.76 -17.81
CA TYR A 265 -11.57 -3.81 -19.27
C TYR A 265 -12.54 -2.75 -19.82
N PRO A 266 -12.19 -2.00 -20.89
CA PRO A 266 -11.01 -2.14 -21.76
C PRO A 266 -9.80 -1.26 -21.39
N PHE A 267 -9.74 -0.70 -20.18
CA PHE A 267 -8.59 0.13 -19.76
C PHE A 267 -7.35 -0.71 -19.43
N GLN A 268 -7.54 -1.90 -18.87
CA GLN A 268 -6.48 -2.79 -18.39
C GLN A 268 -5.30 -3.00 -19.38
N PRO A 269 -5.49 -3.22 -20.69
CA PRO A 269 -4.40 -3.26 -21.67
C PRO A 269 -3.52 -2.01 -21.72
N THR A 270 -4.08 -0.83 -21.49
CA THR A 270 -3.33 0.44 -21.43
C THR A 270 -2.44 0.48 -20.20
N PHE A 271 -2.90 -0.09 -19.08
CA PHE A 271 -2.10 -0.13 -17.86
C PHE A 271 -0.89 -1.05 -17.97
N TYR A 272 -0.97 -2.15 -18.75
CA TYR A 272 0.21 -2.96 -19.08
C TYR A 272 1.27 -2.16 -19.85
N LYS A 273 0.87 -1.25 -20.75
CA LYS A 273 1.81 -0.33 -21.43
C LYS A 273 2.49 0.61 -20.44
N PHE A 274 1.71 1.19 -19.52
CA PHE A 274 2.25 2.02 -18.45
C PHE A 274 3.28 1.25 -17.60
N MET A 275 2.94 0.06 -17.10
CA MET A 275 3.84 -0.74 -16.28
C MET A 275 5.14 -1.06 -17.02
N ALA A 276 5.04 -1.49 -18.28
CA ALA A 276 6.20 -1.81 -19.09
C ALA A 276 7.14 -0.60 -19.28
N TYR A 277 6.58 0.57 -19.62
CA TYR A 277 7.38 1.80 -19.77
C TYR A 277 8.02 2.23 -18.45
N TYR A 278 7.28 2.20 -17.35
CA TYR A 278 7.79 2.58 -16.04
C TYR A 278 8.92 1.65 -15.58
N TYR A 279 8.75 0.34 -15.73
CA TYR A 279 9.76 -0.64 -15.34
C TYR A 279 11.00 -0.58 -16.25
N ASN A 280 10.85 -0.36 -17.57
CA ASN A 280 11.99 -0.09 -18.46
C ASN A 280 12.74 1.20 -18.05
N SER A 281 12.00 2.26 -17.70
CA SER A 281 12.59 3.52 -17.25
C SER A 281 13.30 3.38 -15.90
N ALA A 282 12.76 2.57 -14.99
CA ALA A 282 13.38 2.29 -13.70
C ALA A 282 14.76 1.61 -13.83
N LEU A 283 14.92 0.71 -14.82
CA LEU A 283 16.21 0.10 -15.14
C LEU A 283 17.26 1.16 -15.53
N ASP A 284 16.87 2.17 -16.31
CA ASP A 284 17.76 3.28 -16.71
C ASP A 284 18.20 4.17 -15.55
N TRP A 285 17.43 4.17 -14.47
CA TRP A 285 17.71 4.91 -13.24
C TRP A 285 18.46 4.07 -12.21
N ASN A 286 18.61 2.76 -12.47
CA ASN A 286 19.07 1.78 -11.49
C ASN A 286 18.27 1.88 -10.18
N LYS A 287 16.94 1.97 -10.31
CA LYS A 287 15.99 2.05 -9.19
C LYS A 287 15.05 0.85 -9.21
N GLU A 288 14.79 0.32 -8.03
CA GLU A 288 13.70 -0.62 -7.83
C GLU A 288 12.41 0.17 -7.55
N VAL A 289 11.35 -0.08 -8.32
CA VAL A 289 10.12 0.70 -8.27
C VAL A 289 8.91 -0.16 -7.92
N VAL A 290 7.84 0.48 -7.44
CA VAL A 290 6.56 -0.15 -7.08
C VAL A 290 5.43 0.46 -7.89
N VAL A 291 4.51 -0.39 -8.34
CA VAL A 291 3.18 0.02 -8.84
C VAL A 291 2.13 -0.54 -7.91
N ASN A 292 1.30 0.32 -7.32
CA ASN A 292 0.14 -0.09 -6.53
C ASN A 292 -1.13 0.10 -7.34
N THR A 293 -2.02 -0.88 -7.26
CA THR A 293 -3.40 -0.72 -7.73
C THR A 293 -4.32 -1.74 -7.05
N LYS A 294 -5.61 -1.54 -7.23
CA LYS A 294 -6.61 -2.25 -6.47
C LYS A 294 -6.91 -3.66 -6.95
N PHE A 295 -7.17 -3.91 -8.25
CA PHE A 295 -7.52 -5.25 -8.73
C PHE A 295 -7.21 -5.42 -10.23
N GLY A 296 -7.38 -6.63 -10.77
CA GLY A 296 -7.34 -6.90 -12.22
C GLY A 296 -6.00 -7.43 -12.75
N TYR A 297 -5.03 -7.68 -11.87
CA TYR A 297 -3.67 -8.08 -12.24
C TYR A 297 -3.19 -9.24 -11.38
N GLY A 298 -2.12 -9.92 -11.82
CA GLY A 298 -1.40 -10.85 -10.96
C GLY A 298 -0.73 -10.11 -9.80
N ASP A 299 -0.70 -10.73 -8.62
CA ASP A 299 -0.10 -10.16 -7.40
C ASP A 299 1.44 -10.06 -7.46
N ASN A 300 2.06 -10.57 -8.53
CA ASN A 300 3.51 -10.57 -8.74
C ASN A 300 4.00 -9.56 -9.79
N ILE A 301 3.10 -8.76 -10.37
CA ILE A 301 3.45 -7.74 -11.38
C ILE A 301 3.17 -6.31 -10.91
N GLN A 302 2.47 -6.18 -9.78
CA GLN A 302 2.07 -4.96 -9.10
C GLN A 302 1.78 -5.32 -7.62
N VAL A 303 1.67 -4.33 -6.74
CA VAL A 303 1.30 -4.51 -5.33
C VAL A 303 -0.20 -4.26 -5.15
N PHE A 304 -0.93 -5.36 -4.90
CA PHE A 304 -2.36 -5.34 -4.63
C PHE A 304 -2.69 -4.46 -3.43
N ASP A 305 -3.64 -3.54 -3.62
CA ASP A 305 -4.04 -2.56 -2.63
C ASP A 305 -5.52 -2.76 -2.21
N ILE A 306 -5.76 -3.02 -0.92
CA ILE A 306 -7.11 -3.25 -0.36
C ILE A 306 -7.61 -1.94 0.24
N GLU A 307 -8.55 -1.28 -0.44
CA GLU A 307 -9.08 0.00 0.03
C GLU A 307 -9.74 -0.09 1.40
N ARG A 308 -9.26 0.77 2.30
CA ARG A 308 -9.81 0.96 3.66
C ARG A 308 -10.07 -0.39 4.32
N GLY A 309 -9.14 -1.30 4.15
CA GLY A 309 -9.41 -2.71 4.32
C GLY A 309 -8.18 -3.51 4.69
N LYS A 310 -8.39 -4.80 4.97
CA LYS A 310 -7.33 -5.70 5.43
C LYS A 310 -7.50 -7.08 4.81
N SER A 311 -6.40 -7.82 4.67
CA SER A 311 -6.45 -9.23 4.30
C SER A 311 -6.99 -10.07 5.46
N ASP A 312 -7.75 -11.11 5.15
CA ASP A 312 -8.22 -12.12 6.10
C ASP A 312 -7.11 -13.15 6.43
N ARG A 313 -6.05 -13.19 5.61
CA ARG A 313 -4.96 -14.17 5.69
C ARG A 313 -3.61 -13.59 5.31
N ILE A 314 -2.55 -14.32 5.61
CA ILE A 314 -1.23 -14.07 5.05
C ILE A 314 -1.30 -14.19 3.53
N ARG A 315 -0.88 -13.15 2.79
CA ARG A 315 -0.72 -13.23 1.33
C ARG A 315 0.69 -13.66 0.95
N GLU A 316 0.81 -14.41 -0.14
CA GLU A 316 2.11 -14.87 -0.67
C GLU A 316 2.98 -13.69 -1.09
N TYR A 317 2.42 -12.79 -1.89
CA TYR A 317 3.08 -11.55 -2.29
C TYR A 317 2.76 -10.41 -1.31
N PRO A 318 3.69 -9.46 -1.12
CA PRO A 318 3.41 -8.23 -0.40
C PRO A 318 2.20 -7.52 -0.98
N TRP A 319 1.36 -6.99 -0.10
CA TRP A 319 0.20 -6.18 -0.45
C TRP A 319 0.23 -4.87 0.33
N GLN A 320 -0.70 -3.97 0.03
CA GLN A 320 -0.85 -2.72 0.75
C GLN A 320 -2.33 -2.49 1.10
N THR A 321 -2.59 -1.71 2.12
CA THR A 321 -3.87 -1.04 2.30
C THR A 321 -3.63 0.44 2.44
N ASP A 322 -4.45 1.22 1.75
CA ASP A 322 -4.67 2.62 2.02
C ASP A 322 -5.86 2.78 2.97
N THR A 323 -5.66 3.59 4.01
CA THR A 323 -6.74 4.08 4.88
C THR A 323 -6.46 5.54 5.20
N SER A 324 -7.37 6.23 5.88
CA SER A 324 -7.21 7.62 6.26
C SER A 324 -7.26 7.79 7.78
N VAL A 325 -6.56 8.79 8.29
CA VAL A 325 -6.80 9.28 9.66
C VAL A 325 -8.27 9.66 9.82
N GLY A 326 -8.85 10.32 8.81
CA GLY A 326 -10.28 10.64 8.76
C GLY A 326 -11.14 9.42 8.42
N LYS A 327 -12.33 9.34 9.01
CA LYS A 327 -13.31 8.30 8.72
C LYS A 327 -14.22 8.66 7.54
N LYS A 328 -14.48 9.95 7.32
CA LYS A 328 -15.45 10.43 6.32
C LYS A 328 -14.84 10.67 4.95
N SER A 329 -13.65 11.25 4.88
CA SER A 329 -12.98 11.60 3.61
C SER A 329 -11.49 11.27 3.62
N TRP A 330 -10.91 11.22 2.42
CA TRP A 330 -9.46 11.27 2.22
C TRP A 330 -8.94 12.71 2.30
N SER A 331 -9.68 13.70 1.79
CA SER A 331 -9.31 15.11 1.89
C SER A 331 -9.82 15.80 3.17
N TYR A 332 -9.33 17.01 3.42
CA TYR A 332 -9.84 17.84 4.50
C TYR A 332 -11.34 18.17 4.33
N CYS A 333 -12.13 17.89 5.36
CA CYS A 333 -13.49 18.40 5.50
C CYS A 333 -13.76 18.89 6.92
N VAL A 334 -14.64 19.88 7.06
CA VAL A 334 -15.07 20.37 8.38
C VAL A 334 -15.90 19.29 9.08
N GLY A 335 -15.61 19.04 10.36
CA GLY A 335 -16.34 18.04 11.15
C GLY A 335 -15.92 16.60 10.85
N GLU A 336 -14.71 16.39 10.33
CA GLU A 336 -14.10 15.06 10.19
C GLU A 336 -14.02 14.35 11.55
N GLU A 337 -14.22 13.03 11.53
CA GLU A 337 -14.02 12.15 12.67
C GLU A 337 -12.74 11.36 12.47
N ASN A 338 -11.75 11.55 13.34
CA ASN A 338 -10.47 10.87 13.20
C ASN A 338 -10.49 9.52 13.92
N LYS A 339 -9.81 8.54 13.33
CA LYS A 339 -9.40 7.31 14.03
C LYS A 339 -8.37 7.69 15.13
N SER A 340 -8.44 7.00 16.26
CA SER A 340 -7.46 7.18 17.34
C SER A 340 -6.10 6.56 16.94
N PRO A 341 -4.99 6.96 17.58
CA PRO A 341 -3.70 6.30 17.37
C PRO A 341 -3.75 4.79 17.64
N ASP A 342 -4.42 4.39 18.72
CA ASP A 342 -4.63 2.99 19.12
C ASP A 342 -5.26 2.15 18.00
N HIS A 343 -6.35 2.66 17.41
CA HIS A 343 -7.03 2.01 16.29
C HIS A 343 -6.09 1.80 15.10
N ILE A 344 -5.33 2.84 14.72
CA ILE A 344 -4.42 2.75 13.58
C ILE A 344 -3.24 1.81 13.87
N ILE A 345 -2.71 1.80 15.09
CA ILE A 345 -1.61 0.92 15.49
C ILE A 345 -2.05 -0.54 15.49
N ASP A 346 -3.23 -0.85 16.03
CA ASP A 346 -3.77 -2.21 16.02
C ASP A 346 -3.96 -2.74 14.59
N ASP A 347 -4.55 -1.91 13.73
CA ASP A 347 -4.70 -2.23 12.31
C ASP A 347 -3.35 -2.40 11.64
N PHE A 348 -2.39 -1.51 11.92
CA PHE A 348 -1.05 -1.57 11.35
C PHE A 348 -0.34 -2.88 11.69
N VAL A 349 -0.40 -3.30 12.95
CA VAL A 349 0.20 -4.56 13.40
C VAL A 349 -0.46 -5.76 12.70
N ASP A 350 -1.80 -5.77 12.56
CA ASP A 350 -2.53 -6.84 11.85
C ASP A 350 -2.17 -6.89 10.35
N ILE A 351 -2.01 -5.72 9.72
CA ILE A 351 -1.60 -5.59 8.32
C ILE A 351 -0.21 -6.20 8.11
N VAL A 352 0.76 -5.82 8.94
CA VAL A 352 2.15 -6.29 8.83
C VAL A 352 2.24 -7.79 9.07
N SER A 353 1.50 -8.34 10.05
CA SER A 353 1.48 -9.78 10.32
C SER A 353 0.88 -10.62 9.19
N LYS A 354 0.20 -9.98 8.22
CA LYS A 354 -0.40 -10.63 7.05
C LYS A 354 0.32 -10.31 5.74
N ASN A 355 1.55 -9.81 5.80
CA ASN A 355 2.42 -9.45 4.67
C ASN A 355 2.06 -8.12 4.00
N GLY A 356 1.36 -7.24 4.71
CA GLY A 356 0.90 -5.96 4.19
C GLY A 356 1.76 -4.78 4.61
N ASN A 357 1.63 -3.69 3.84
CA ASN A 357 2.04 -2.34 4.22
C ASN A 357 0.81 -1.47 4.48
N LEU A 358 0.93 -0.52 5.42
CA LEU A 358 -0.04 0.53 5.67
C LEU A 358 0.38 1.81 4.95
N LEU A 359 -0.49 2.31 4.06
CA LEU A 359 -0.42 3.64 3.46
C LEU A 359 -1.46 4.53 4.12
N LEU A 360 -1.06 5.28 5.15
CA LEU A 360 -1.99 6.10 5.93
C LEU A 360 -2.13 7.49 5.32
N ASN A 361 -3.37 7.85 4.98
CA ASN A 361 -3.70 9.12 4.39
C ASN A 361 -3.90 10.22 5.44
N ILE A 362 -3.39 11.41 5.13
CA ILE A 362 -3.80 12.68 5.71
C ILE A 362 -4.43 13.59 4.66
N GLY A 363 -5.34 14.46 5.09
CA GLY A 363 -5.98 15.48 4.27
C GLY A 363 -5.66 16.87 4.80
N PRO A 364 -4.62 17.54 4.29
CA PRO A 364 -4.30 18.93 4.62
C PRO A 364 -5.39 19.91 4.19
N LYS A 365 -5.47 21.06 4.86
CA LYS A 365 -6.37 22.17 4.50
C LYS A 365 -5.91 22.82 3.19
N ALA A 366 -6.80 23.54 2.50
CA ALA A 366 -6.50 24.21 1.24
C ALA A 366 -5.29 25.18 1.27
N ASP A 367 -4.99 25.75 2.44
CA ASP A 367 -3.82 26.62 2.61
C ASP A 367 -2.49 25.85 2.73
N GLY A 368 -2.52 24.53 2.89
CA GLY A 368 -1.36 23.66 3.05
C GLY A 368 -1.06 23.26 4.49
N THR A 369 -1.86 23.65 5.47
CA THR A 369 -1.65 23.22 6.86
C THR A 369 -2.22 21.83 7.13
N ILE A 370 -1.45 20.98 7.82
CA ILE A 370 -1.91 19.71 8.39
C ILE A 370 -2.58 20.01 9.74
N THR A 371 -3.74 19.43 10.03
CA THR A 371 -4.46 19.70 11.28
C THR A 371 -3.72 19.14 12.50
N ASP A 372 -3.94 19.73 13.67
CA ASP A 372 -3.27 19.29 14.90
C ASP A 372 -3.70 17.88 15.30
N GLU A 373 -4.94 17.49 15.02
CA GLU A 373 -5.44 16.14 15.26
C GLU A 373 -4.71 15.10 14.39
N GLN A 374 -4.50 15.40 13.10
CA GLN A 374 -3.74 14.54 12.20
C GLN A 374 -2.26 14.45 12.63
N LYS A 375 -1.65 15.60 13.00
CA LYS A 375 -0.27 15.62 13.53
C LYS A 375 -0.14 14.80 14.81
N ASN A 376 -1.11 14.88 15.72
CA ASN A 376 -1.10 14.11 16.96
C ASN A 376 -1.17 12.61 16.71
N VAL A 377 -2.03 12.16 15.80
CA VAL A 377 -2.12 10.74 15.41
C VAL A 377 -0.77 10.25 14.87
N LEU A 378 -0.18 11.01 13.95
CA LEU A 378 1.13 10.67 13.38
C LEU A 378 2.25 10.67 14.43
N ALA A 379 2.24 11.62 15.36
CA ALA A 379 3.24 11.70 16.44
C ALA A 379 3.15 10.50 17.40
N GLU A 380 1.95 10.07 17.78
CA GLU A 380 1.76 8.92 18.67
C GLU A 380 2.14 7.60 17.99
N ILE A 381 1.87 7.45 16.68
CA ILE A 381 2.38 6.32 15.88
C ILE A 381 3.91 6.31 15.88
N GLY A 382 4.55 7.46 15.64
CA GLY A 382 6.00 7.58 15.66
C GLY A 382 6.62 7.29 17.02
N LYS A 383 5.98 7.73 18.10
CA LYS A 383 6.38 7.41 19.48
C LYS A 383 6.34 5.91 19.76
N TRP A 384 5.30 5.21 19.31
CA TRP A 384 5.20 3.75 19.43
C TRP A 384 6.27 3.03 18.61
N LEU A 385 6.48 3.45 17.36
CA LEU A 385 7.48 2.86 16.46
C LEU A 385 8.92 3.07 16.92
N LYS A 386 9.21 4.15 17.66
CA LYS A 386 10.54 4.35 18.26
C LYS A 386 10.92 3.22 19.23
N THR A 387 9.94 2.65 19.92
CA THR A 387 10.16 1.53 20.86
C THR A 387 9.99 0.18 20.18
N ASN A 388 8.94 0.02 19.37
CA ASN A 388 8.49 -1.27 18.86
C ASN A 388 8.83 -1.52 17.38
N GLY A 389 9.49 -0.57 16.72
CA GLY A 389 9.79 -0.61 15.28
C GLY A 389 10.64 -1.81 14.85
N GLU A 390 11.42 -2.40 15.77
CA GLU A 390 12.17 -3.65 15.53
C GLU A 390 11.26 -4.81 15.10
N ALA A 391 10.02 -4.86 15.61
CA ALA A 391 9.05 -5.90 15.25
C ALA A 391 8.32 -5.62 13.93
N ILE A 392 8.52 -4.45 13.34
CA ILE A 392 7.76 -3.95 12.20
C ILE A 392 8.68 -3.84 10.98
N TYR A 393 9.66 -2.94 11.03
CA TYR A 393 10.52 -2.66 9.88
C TYR A 393 11.43 -3.86 9.58
N GLY A 394 11.54 -4.21 8.31
CA GLY A 394 12.32 -5.38 7.89
C GLY A 394 11.71 -6.74 8.25
N SER A 395 10.63 -6.78 9.04
CA SER A 395 10.03 -8.05 9.44
C SER A 395 9.27 -8.72 8.30
N ARG A 396 9.02 -10.01 8.44
CA ARG A 396 8.09 -10.79 7.60
C ARG A 396 7.01 -11.38 8.51
N PRO A 397 5.85 -11.79 7.97
CA PRO A 397 4.93 -12.60 8.76
C PRO A 397 5.65 -13.85 9.28
N TRP A 398 5.27 -14.31 10.45
CA TRP A 398 5.65 -15.65 10.88
C TRP A 398 4.76 -16.70 10.17
N VAL A 399 4.96 -17.99 10.48
CA VAL A 399 4.15 -19.09 9.93
C VAL A 399 2.65 -18.99 10.25
N ILE A 400 2.30 -18.22 11.28
CA ILE A 400 0.94 -17.90 11.72
C ILE A 400 0.88 -16.39 11.90
N ALA A 401 -0.15 -15.73 11.37
CA ALA A 401 -0.27 -14.26 11.46
C ALA A 401 -0.79 -13.77 12.81
N SER A 402 -1.67 -14.55 13.44
CA SER A 402 -2.45 -14.09 14.57
C SER A 402 -3.06 -15.22 15.39
N GLU A 403 -3.36 -14.94 16.65
CA GLU A 403 -4.22 -15.74 17.52
C GLU A 403 -5.06 -14.84 18.45
N GLY A 404 -5.99 -15.46 19.18
CA GLY A 404 -6.87 -14.75 20.11
C GLY A 404 -8.35 -14.98 19.80
N HIS A 405 -9.19 -14.16 20.44
CA HIS A 405 -10.64 -14.18 20.29
C HIS A 405 -11.11 -13.34 19.11
N ASN A 406 -10.39 -12.25 18.79
CA ASN A 406 -10.72 -11.33 17.72
C ASN A 406 -9.68 -11.38 16.59
N ALA A 407 -10.12 -11.89 15.43
CA ALA A 407 -9.33 -11.92 14.20
C ALA A 407 -9.17 -10.54 13.54
N GLY A 408 -9.90 -9.53 14.03
CA GLY A 408 -9.99 -8.20 13.40
C GLY A 408 -10.96 -8.19 12.21
N THR A 409 -11.07 -7.03 11.57
CA THR A 409 -11.83 -6.86 10.33
C THR A 409 -11.00 -7.27 9.10
N ALA A 410 -11.68 -7.65 8.03
CA ALA A 410 -11.06 -7.97 6.74
C ALA A 410 -12.02 -7.64 5.58
N GLY A 411 -11.46 -7.46 4.39
CA GLY A 411 -12.19 -7.04 3.20
C GLY A 411 -12.13 -5.53 2.96
N TYR A 412 -12.94 -5.09 2.02
CA TYR A 412 -13.01 -3.71 1.51
C TYR A 412 -13.84 -2.82 2.43
N MET A 413 -13.36 -1.60 2.74
CA MET A 413 -14.08 -0.58 3.52
C MET A 413 -14.50 -1.04 4.92
N THR A 414 -13.59 -1.68 5.65
CA THR A 414 -13.82 -2.22 7.00
C THR A 414 -13.00 -1.52 8.09
N ASP A 415 -12.51 -0.31 7.84
CA ASP A 415 -11.57 0.43 8.69
C ASP A 415 -12.24 1.43 9.65
N ASN A 416 -13.52 1.75 9.50
CA ASN A 416 -14.13 2.83 10.28
C ASN A 416 -14.49 2.42 11.73
N THR A 417 -14.64 1.12 11.97
CA THR A 417 -14.98 0.56 13.27
C THR A 417 -13.73 -0.03 13.91
N LYS A 418 -13.32 0.55 15.05
CA LYS A 418 -12.24 0.01 15.86
C LYS A 418 -12.64 -1.38 16.37
N THR A 419 -11.75 -2.36 16.21
CA THR A 419 -11.91 -3.65 16.87
C THR A 419 -11.40 -3.53 18.30
N GLU A 420 -12.17 -4.01 19.27
CA GLU A 420 -11.70 -4.08 20.67
C GLU A 420 -10.98 -5.41 20.89
N TYR A 421 -9.71 -5.32 21.29
CA TYR A 421 -8.85 -6.45 21.53
C TYR A 421 -8.59 -6.67 23.02
N THR A 422 -8.21 -7.89 23.37
CA THR A 422 -7.67 -8.25 24.69
C THR A 422 -6.18 -8.58 24.58
N ALA A 423 -5.51 -8.77 25.72
CA ALA A 423 -4.09 -9.13 25.72
C ALA A 423 -3.82 -10.50 25.04
N ASP A 424 -4.84 -11.36 24.95
CA ASP A 424 -4.77 -12.65 24.26
C ASP A 424 -4.88 -12.53 22.73
N ASP A 425 -5.26 -11.36 22.21
CA ASP A 425 -5.26 -11.08 20.78
C ASP A 425 -3.85 -10.66 20.36
N ILE A 426 -3.15 -11.62 19.73
CA ILE A 426 -1.72 -11.50 19.42
C ILE A 426 -1.54 -11.53 17.90
N ARG A 427 -0.60 -10.73 17.39
CA ARG A 427 -0.13 -10.74 16.01
C ARG A 427 1.34 -11.07 15.96
N PHE A 428 1.76 -11.80 14.92
CA PHE A 428 3.12 -12.31 14.83
C PHE A 428 3.86 -11.80 13.61
N THR A 429 5.07 -11.32 13.86
CA THR A 429 6.07 -11.04 12.84
C THR A 429 7.37 -11.74 13.22
N THR A 430 8.28 -11.87 12.26
CA THR A 430 9.59 -12.48 12.46
C THR A 430 10.65 -11.68 11.73
N CYS A 431 11.82 -11.57 12.34
CA CYS A 431 13.01 -11.01 11.72
C CYS A 431 14.23 -11.72 12.31
N ASP A 432 15.14 -12.18 11.45
CA ASP A 432 16.24 -13.06 11.80
C ASP A 432 15.80 -14.34 12.55
N ASN A 433 16.11 -14.43 13.86
CA ASN A 433 15.77 -15.56 14.74
C ASN A 433 14.77 -15.14 15.83
N ASN A 434 14.19 -13.94 15.71
CA ASN A 434 13.26 -13.43 16.69
C ASN A 434 11.84 -13.56 16.16
N LEU A 435 11.00 -14.23 16.93
CA LEU A 435 9.56 -14.11 16.83
C LEU A 435 9.13 -12.92 17.66
N TYR A 436 8.37 -12.01 17.06
CA TYR A 436 7.72 -10.91 17.77
C TYR A 436 6.25 -11.26 17.94
N ALA A 437 5.82 -11.42 19.18
CA ALA A 437 4.43 -11.61 19.56
C ALA A 437 3.88 -10.27 20.07
N VAL A 438 3.08 -9.62 19.24
CA VAL A 438 2.50 -8.30 19.52
C VAL A 438 1.12 -8.48 20.12
N SER A 439 0.99 -8.28 21.42
CA SER A 439 -0.27 -8.28 22.15
C SER A 439 -0.97 -6.94 21.97
N LEU A 440 -2.22 -6.95 21.51
CA LEU A 440 -2.96 -5.74 21.16
C LEU A 440 -3.62 -5.05 22.36
N ALA A 441 -3.45 -5.58 23.58
CA ALA A 441 -3.85 -4.89 24.80
C ALA A 441 -2.96 -5.26 26.00
N TRP A 442 -3.04 -4.46 27.07
CA TRP A 442 -2.29 -4.69 28.31
C TRP A 442 -3.03 -5.61 29.28
N THR A 443 -2.28 -6.36 30.09
CA THR A 443 -2.79 -7.03 31.30
C THR A 443 -1.73 -6.99 32.40
N ASP A 444 -2.16 -7.00 33.67
CA ASP A 444 -1.26 -7.07 34.84
C ASP A 444 -0.81 -8.51 35.16
N GLY A 445 -1.32 -9.49 34.39
CA GLY A 445 -1.04 -10.90 34.56
C GLY A 445 -0.18 -11.49 33.46
N SER A 446 -0.62 -12.65 32.97
CA SER A 446 0.06 -13.43 31.94
C SER A 446 -0.85 -13.65 30.74
N VAL A 447 -0.24 -13.86 29.58
CA VAL A 447 -0.91 -14.41 28.39
C VAL A 447 -0.27 -15.74 28.03
N THR A 448 -1.03 -16.58 27.33
CA THR A 448 -0.51 -17.84 26.79
C THR A 448 -0.41 -17.74 25.28
N ILE A 449 0.81 -17.79 24.75
CA ILE A 449 1.08 -17.79 23.32
C ILE A 449 0.84 -19.22 22.79
N LYS A 450 -0.37 -19.48 22.31
CA LYS A 450 -0.86 -20.83 21.97
C LYS A 450 -0.23 -21.37 20.70
N SER A 451 0.18 -20.50 19.80
CA SER A 451 0.84 -20.86 18.54
C SER A 451 2.21 -21.52 18.77
N LEU A 452 2.80 -21.33 19.95
CA LEU A 452 4.04 -21.99 20.36
C LEU A 452 3.82 -23.35 21.04
N ALA A 453 2.58 -23.82 21.22
CA ALA A 453 2.29 -25.11 21.87
C ALA A 453 3.14 -26.27 21.30
N THR A 454 3.55 -27.19 22.17
CA THR A 454 4.47 -28.30 21.83
C THR A 454 4.00 -29.11 20.62
N LYS A 455 2.68 -29.27 20.42
CA LYS A 455 2.13 -29.97 19.26
C LYS A 455 2.45 -29.31 17.91
N TYR A 456 2.72 -28.01 17.88
CA TYR A 456 3.06 -27.24 16.68
C TYR A 456 4.57 -26.95 16.58
N CYS A 457 5.25 -26.83 17.72
CA CYS A 457 6.64 -26.39 17.83
C CYS A 457 7.54 -27.45 18.50
N ARG A 458 7.40 -28.73 18.13
CA ARG A 458 8.09 -29.87 18.80
C ARG A 458 9.62 -29.74 18.87
N ASN A 459 10.23 -29.12 17.86
CA ASN A 459 11.68 -28.99 17.71
C ASN A 459 12.15 -27.53 17.81
N VAL A 460 11.48 -26.73 18.64
CA VAL A 460 11.78 -25.31 18.86
C VAL A 460 12.22 -25.10 20.30
N GLU A 461 13.38 -24.45 20.46
CA GLU A 461 13.91 -24.00 21.74
C GLU A 461 13.63 -22.50 21.91
N ILE A 462 13.17 -22.11 23.11
CA ILE A 462 13.00 -20.71 23.51
C ILE A 462 14.28 -20.28 24.25
N GLU A 463 15.13 -19.50 23.59
CA GLU A 463 16.39 -19.04 24.19
C GLU A 463 16.17 -17.87 25.16
N SER A 464 15.27 -16.95 24.84
CA SER A 464 14.90 -15.82 25.71
C SER A 464 13.53 -15.25 25.36
N VAL A 465 12.92 -14.57 26.34
CA VAL A 465 11.73 -13.73 26.18
C VAL A 465 12.00 -12.38 26.82
N GLU A 466 11.75 -11.31 26.08
CA GLU A 466 11.91 -9.92 26.49
C GLU A 466 10.68 -9.11 26.06
N MET A 467 10.40 -7.98 26.71
CA MET A 467 9.42 -7.01 26.22
C MET A 467 10.15 -5.76 25.71
N LEU A 468 9.89 -5.36 24.47
CA LEU A 468 10.50 -4.16 23.90
C LEU A 468 10.13 -2.93 24.72
N GLY A 469 11.12 -2.06 24.98
CA GLY A 469 10.96 -0.88 25.82
C GLY A 469 10.99 -1.13 27.33
N SER A 470 11.17 -2.39 27.78
CA SER A 470 11.32 -2.72 29.20
C SER A 470 12.67 -3.36 29.48
N SER A 471 13.26 -3.02 30.63
CA SER A 471 14.45 -3.71 31.17
C SER A 471 14.09 -4.73 32.25
N GLU A 472 12.81 -4.90 32.56
CA GLU A 472 12.35 -5.89 33.54
C GLU A 472 12.54 -7.30 32.98
N LYS A 473 12.96 -8.23 33.84
CA LYS A 473 13.05 -9.64 33.46
C LYS A 473 11.64 -10.21 33.28
N ILE A 474 11.39 -10.80 32.11
CA ILE A 474 10.11 -11.45 31.82
C ILE A 474 10.15 -12.89 32.32
N ASP A 475 9.22 -13.23 33.21
CA ASP A 475 8.99 -14.61 33.63
C ASP A 475 8.14 -15.33 32.59
N TYR A 476 8.61 -16.50 32.14
CA TYR A 476 7.91 -17.32 31.16
C TYR A 476 8.07 -18.82 31.44
N LYS A 477 7.11 -19.60 30.96
CA LYS A 477 7.11 -21.06 31.09
C LYS A 477 6.49 -21.70 29.86
N MET A 478 7.22 -22.62 29.26
CA MET A 478 6.70 -23.48 28.19
C MET A 478 5.76 -24.54 28.79
N THR A 479 4.60 -24.72 28.18
CA THR A 479 3.59 -25.73 28.55
C THR A 479 3.06 -26.44 27.30
N ASP A 480 2.27 -27.50 27.48
CA ASP A 480 1.63 -28.21 26.37
C ASP A 480 0.62 -27.34 25.60
N GLU A 481 0.08 -26.29 26.25
CA GLU A 481 -0.90 -25.37 25.67
C GLU A 481 -0.24 -24.16 24.96
N GLY A 482 1.04 -23.90 25.21
CA GLY A 482 1.75 -22.73 24.68
C GLY A 482 2.82 -22.18 25.62
N LEU A 483 3.42 -21.07 25.22
CA LEU A 483 4.37 -20.31 26.03
C LEU A 483 3.60 -19.32 26.90
N VAL A 484 3.56 -19.55 28.22
CA VAL A 484 2.99 -18.60 29.18
C VAL A 484 4.02 -17.51 29.45
N VAL A 485 3.66 -16.25 29.25
CA VAL A 485 4.53 -15.08 29.47
C VAL A 485 3.85 -14.06 30.38
N ASN A 486 4.58 -13.55 31.38
CA ASN A 486 4.09 -12.48 32.25
C ASN A 486 4.38 -11.11 31.65
N PHE A 487 3.45 -10.18 31.80
CA PHE A 487 3.72 -8.77 31.53
C PHE A 487 4.64 -8.19 32.62
N PRO A 488 5.51 -7.23 32.29
CA PRO A 488 6.31 -6.52 33.30
C PRO A 488 5.39 -5.64 34.15
N LYS A 489 5.88 -5.15 35.29
CA LYS A 489 5.06 -4.32 36.19
C LYS A 489 4.73 -2.97 35.56
N ASN A 490 5.65 -2.40 34.80
CA ASN A 490 5.47 -1.12 34.15
C ASN A 490 5.21 -1.29 32.65
N LYS A 491 4.14 -0.64 32.18
CA LYS A 491 3.75 -0.58 30.79
C LYS A 491 4.77 0.25 29.98
N PRO A 492 5.47 -0.34 28.98
CA PRO A 492 6.53 0.37 28.24
C PRO A 492 6.02 1.28 27.12
N THR A 493 4.83 1.02 26.59
CA THR A 493 4.18 1.77 25.50
C THR A 493 2.69 1.90 25.75
N GLU A 494 2.00 2.91 25.22
CA GLU A 494 0.56 3.10 25.52
C GLU A 494 -0.41 2.19 24.76
N TYR A 495 -0.01 1.75 23.56
CA TYR A 495 -0.82 0.92 22.65
C TYR A 495 -0.28 -0.52 22.68
N ALA A 496 -0.40 -1.28 21.58
CA ALA A 496 0.10 -2.65 21.47
C ALA A 496 1.52 -2.89 22.06
N HIS A 497 1.76 -4.09 22.59
CA HIS A 497 2.94 -4.46 23.37
C HIS A 497 3.68 -5.63 22.74
N VAL A 498 5.00 -5.55 22.64
CA VAL A 498 5.78 -6.53 21.89
C VAL A 498 6.63 -7.40 22.80
N PHE A 499 6.34 -8.69 22.82
CA PHE A 499 7.27 -9.70 23.29
C PHE A 499 8.22 -10.09 22.17
N LYS A 500 9.52 -9.94 22.40
CA LYS A 500 10.59 -10.47 21.56
C LYS A 500 11.00 -11.82 22.10
N ILE A 501 10.86 -12.85 21.27
CA ILE A 501 11.10 -14.24 21.64
C ILE A 501 12.19 -14.77 20.72
N LYS A 502 13.35 -15.08 21.29
CA LYS A 502 14.46 -15.64 20.52
C LYS A 502 14.25 -17.14 20.37
N LEU A 503 14.03 -17.57 19.14
CA LEU A 503 13.78 -18.96 18.80
C LEU A 503 15.02 -19.61 18.21
N LYS A 504 15.11 -20.93 18.40
CA LYS A 504 16.03 -21.80 17.67
C LYS A 504 15.30 -23.05 17.24
N GLY A 505 15.43 -23.42 15.97
CA GLY A 505 14.72 -24.55 15.37
C GLY A 505 13.93 -24.18 14.12
N VAL A 506 13.07 -25.10 13.69
CA VAL A 506 12.23 -24.94 12.49
C VAL A 506 10.76 -25.03 12.88
N VAL A 507 9.96 -24.07 12.41
CA VAL A 507 8.51 -24.05 12.58
C VAL A 507 7.85 -24.27 11.22
N VAL A 508 6.83 -25.11 11.18
CA VAL A 508 6.03 -25.37 9.98
C VAL A 508 4.59 -24.95 10.24
N SER A 509 4.00 -24.19 9.33
CA SER A 509 2.60 -23.77 9.43
C SER A 509 1.66 -24.96 9.30
N LYS A 510 0.40 -24.76 9.67
CA LYS A 510 -0.67 -25.64 9.20
C LYS A 510 -0.70 -25.60 7.66
N PRO A 511 -0.84 -26.75 6.99
CA PRO A 511 -0.98 -26.81 5.53
C PRO A 511 -2.29 -26.23 5.04
N LEU A 512 -2.21 -25.51 3.93
CA LEU A 512 -3.31 -25.09 3.08
C LEU A 512 -3.45 -26.10 1.93
N TYR A 513 -4.68 -26.31 1.50
CA TYR A 513 -5.02 -27.33 0.52
C TYR A 513 -5.89 -26.72 -0.58
N ASP A 514 -5.38 -26.74 -1.80
CA ASP A 514 -6.09 -26.25 -2.98
C ASP A 514 -6.34 -27.40 -3.95
N LYS A 515 -7.60 -27.54 -4.38
CA LYS A 515 -7.96 -28.48 -5.43
C LYS A 515 -7.42 -27.97 -6.77
N VAL A 516 -6.68 -28.80 -7.48
CA VAL A 516 -6.17 -28.52 -8.83
C VAL A 516 -6.66 -29.61 -9.79
N ASP A 517 -6.58 -29.36 -11.10
CA ASP A 517 -7.15 -30.26 -12.13
C ASP A 517 -6.72 -31.73 -11.97
N ASN A 518 -5.52 -31.98 -11.45
CA ASN A 518 -4.96 -33.30 -11.20
C ASN A 518 -4.47 -33.44 -9.74
N GLY A 519 -5.39 -33.38 -8.78
CA GLY A 519 -5.14 -33.70 -7.36
C GLY A 519 -5.21 -32.50 -6.42
N CYS A 520 -4.33 -32.49 -5.43
CA CYS A 520 -4.28 -31.45 -4.41
C CYS A 520 -2.92 -30.75 -4.39
N LEU A 521 -2.92 -29.43 -4.38
CA LEU A 521 -1.77 -28.61 -4.04
C LEU A 521 -1.76 -28.38 -2.53
N ILE A 522 -0.67 -28.80 -1.89
CA ILE A 522 -0.43 -28.64 -0.46
C ILE A 522 0.58 -27.52 -0.30
N THR A 523 0.21 -26.48 0.42
CA THR A 523 1.06 -25.31 0.65
C THR A 523 1.32 -25.15 2.13
N VAL A 524 2.58 -25.08 2.53
CA VAL A 524 2.98 -24.68 3.90
C VAL A 524 3.90 -23.49 3.87
N ARG A 525 3.99 -22.82 5.00
CA ARG A 525 5.03 -21.86 5.30
C ARG A 525 6.01 -22.46 6.30
N VAL A 526 7.29 -22.27 6.06
CA VAL A 526 8.37 -22.77 6.91
C VAL A 526 9.21 -21.60 7.39
N ALA A 527 9.41 -21.54 8.71
CA ALA A 527 10.32 -20.64 9.41
C ALA A 527 11.57 -21.39 9.82
N ASN A 528 12.75 -20.94 9.40
CA ASN A 528 14.02 -21.45 9.91
C ASN A 528 14.67 -20.41 10.83
N HIS A 529 14.63 -20.65 12.13
CA HIS A 529 15.25 -19.80 13.16
C HIS A 529 16.68 -20.24 13.51
N ASN A 530 17.24 -21.22 12.81
CA ASN A 530 18.62 -21.63 13.00
C ASN A 530 19.60 -20.67 12.31
N ALA A 531 20.84 -20.69 12.76
CA ALA A 531 21.95 -19.98 12.10
C ALA A 531 22.41 -20.66 10.80
N GLU A 532 21.95 -21.87 10.54
CA GLU A 532 22.30 -22.70 9.39
C GLU A 532 21.07 -23.02 8.55
N ASP A 533 21.30 -23.34 7.27
CA ASP A 533 20.25 -23.79 6.36
C ASP A 533 19.62 -25.10 6.87
N ALA A 534 18.32 -25.27 6.62
CA ALA A 534 17.54 -26.40 7.05
C ALA A 534 17.01 -27.18 5.85
N ASN A 535 17.07 -28.52 5.89
CA ASN A 535 16.36 -29.35 4.93
C ASN A 535 15.02 -29.80 5.53
N VAL A 536 13.93 -29.43 4.87
CA VAL A 536 12.58 -29.82 5.26
C VAL A 536 12.01 -30.76 4.21
N THR A 537 11.54 -31.92 4.67
CA THR A 537 10.87 -32.91 3.84
C THR A 537 9.38 -32.89 4.16
N LEU A 538 8.57 -32.53 3.17
CA LEU A 538 7.12 -32.63 3.20
C LEU A 538 6.71 -33.97 2.61
N LYS A 539 5.92 -34.73 3.35
CA LYS A 539 5.36 -36.03 2.94
C LYS A 539 3.84 -35.98 2.99
N SER A 540 3.19 -36.45 1.93
CA SER A 540 1.74 -36.66 1.87
C SER A 540 1.48 -38.13 1.59
N VAL A 541 0.61 -38.74 2.39
CA VAL A 541 0.24 -40.14 2.28
C VAL A 541 -1.25 -40.25 2.01
N VAL A 542 -1.62 -40.98 0.94
CA VAL A 542 -3.00 -41.28 0.54
C VAL A 542 -3.08 -42.77 0.25
N ASP A 543 -3.98 -43.50 0.92
CA ASP A 543 -4.17 -44.95 0.76
C ASP A 543 -2.86 -45.78 0.85
N GLY A 544 -1.90 -45.33 1.66
CA GLY A 544 -0.59 -45.97 1.82
C GLY A 544 0.46 -45.60 0.77
N ASN A 545 0.10 -44.80 -0.25
CA ASN A 545 1.04 -44.25 -1.21
C ASN A 545 1.63 -42.93 -0.68
N GLU A 546 2.96 -42.84 -0.63
CA GLU A 546 3.68 -41.64 -0.16
C GLU A 546 4.22 -40.83 -1.34
N VAL A 547 3.89 -39.55 -1.36
CA VAL A 547 4.53 -38.52 -2.20
C VAL A 547 5.32 -37.61 -1.28
N SER A 548 6.56 -37.29 -1.65
CA SER A 548 7.40 -36.38 -0.86
C SER A 548 8.10 -35.34 -1.72
N THR A 549 8.37 -34.20 -1.11
CA THR A 549 9.24 -33.15 -1.65
C THR A 549 10.20 -32.70 -0.56
N GLN A 550 11.44 -32.39 -0.93
CA GLN A 550 12.45 -31.86 -0.03
C GLN A 550 12.84 -30.46 -0.48
N VAL A 551 12.92 -29.53 0.47
CA VAL A 551 13.27 -28.13 0.22
C VAL A 551 14.33 -27.68 1.21
N ALA A 552 15.38 -27.05 0.69
CA ALA A 552 16.35 -26.31 1.50
C ALA A 552 15.76 -24.94 1.84
N VAL A 553 15.64 -24.64 3.14
CA VAL A 553 15.16 -23.38 3.69
C VAL A 553 16.34 -22.65 4.29
N LYS A 554 16.63 -21.46 3.77
CA LYS A 554 17.81 -20.68 4.20
C LYS A 554 17.77 -20.38 5.70
N ALA A 555 18.94 -20.26 6.31
CA ALA A 555 19.08 -19.76 7.68
C ALA A 555 18.29 -18.45 7.85
N LYS A 556 17.61 -18.29 8.98
CA LYS A 556 16.95 -17.05 9.39
C LYS A 556 15.92 -16.53 8.37
N SER A 557 15.15 -17.45 7.78
CA SER A 557 14.26 -17.11 6.66
C SER A 557 12.90 -17.79 6.74
N GLU A 558 11.96 -17.22 5.99
CA GLU A 558 10.61 -17.73 5.80
C GLU A 558 10.41 -18.09 4.34
N GLN A 559 9.79 -19.24 4.07
CA GLN A 559 9.53 -19.67 2.70
C GLN A 559 8.20 -20.42 2.55
N TRP A 560 7.52 -20.17 1.43
CA TRP A 560 6.41 -21.01 0.98
C TRP A 560 6.94 -22.28 0.33
N VAL A 561 6.47 -23.43 0.81
CA VAL A 561 6.76 -24.75 0.24
C VAL A 561 5.46 -25.32 -0.31
N LYS A 562 5.48 -25.67 -1.60
CA LYS A 562 4.33 -26.19 -2.34
C LYS A 562 4.63 -27.61 -2.83
N MET A 563 3.68 -28.52 -2.68
CA MET A 563 3.75 -29.89 -3.19
C MET A 563 2.42 -30.29 -3.79
N GLN A 564 2.43 -30.84 -5.00
CA GLN A 564 1.23 -31.42 -5.59
C GLN A 564 1.20 -32.93 -5.33
N ASN A 565 0.12 -33.41 -4.71
CA ASN A 565 -0.18 -34.85 -4.63
C ASN A 565 -1.35 -35.17 -5.56
N LYS A 566 -1.08 -35.96 -6.60
CA LYS A 566 -2.06 -36.33 -7.64
C LYS A 566 -3.02 -37.43 -7.19
N ASP A 567 -2.68 -38.16 -6.12
CA ASP A 567 -3.47 -39.29 -5.62
C ASP A 567 -4.63 -38.84 -4.71
N VAL A 568 -4.64 -37.58 -4.28
CA VAL A 568 -5.70 -37.00 -3.44
C VAL A 568 -6.99 -36.83 -4.25
N LYS A 569 -7.98 -37.70 -3.99
CA LYS A 569 -9.34 -37.62 -4.58
C LYS A 569 -10.38 -37.02 -3.62
N SER A 570 -10.16 -37.17 -2.32
CA SER A 570 -10.90 -36.54 -1.22
C SER A 570 -9.91 -36.11 -0.14
N PHE A 571 -10.21 -35.05 0.61
CA PHE A 571 -9.39 -34.61 1.75
C PHE A 571 -9.47 -35.56 2.94
N ASP A 572 -10.51 -36.42 2.98
CA ASP A 572 -10.84 -37.25 4.13
C ASP A 572 -9.85 -38.41 4.38
N ASP A 573 -9.05 -38.80 3.38
CA ASP A 573 -8.18 -39.99 3.41
C ASP A 573 -6.68 -39.64 3.36
N MET A 574 -6.33 -38.38 3.57
CA MET A 574 -4.96 -37.88 3.48
C MET A 574 -4.33 -37.69 4.88
N SER A 575 -3.04 -37.99 5.00
CA SER A 575 -2.22 -37.46 6.09
C SER A 575 -1.03 -36.70 5.53
N CYS A 576 -0.63 -35.63 6.22
CA CYS A 576 0.55 -34.85 5.88
C CYS A 576 1.52 -34.83 7.06
N LYS A 577 2.77 -35.18 6.79
CA LYS A 577 3.85 -35.23 7.78
C LYS A 577 5.02 -34.41 7.29
N PHE A 578 5.62 -33.65 8.20
CA PHE A 578 6.72 -32.74 7.90
C PHE A 578 7.90 -33.09 8.79
N TYR A 579 9.06 -33.20 8.16
CA TYR A 579 10.29 -33.63 8.81
C TYR A 579 11.37 -32.59 8.63
N PHE A 580 12.11 -32.34 9.70
CA PHE A 580 13.36 -31.59 9.70
C PHE A 580 14.48 -32.54 10.09
N ASN A 581 15.46 -32.77 9.21
CA ASN A 581 16.54 -33.75 9.42
C ASN A 581 16.01 -35.09 10.00
N ASP A 582 14.97 -35.63 9.37
CA ASP A 582 14.25 -36.86 9.74
C ASP A 582 13.45 -36.82 11.07
N ASN A 583 13.46 -35.71 11.80
CA ASN A 583 12.63 -35.51 12.98
C ASN A 583 11.28 -34.89 12.59
N LEU A 584 10.18 -35.53 13.00
CA LEU A 584 8.82 -35.05 12.75
C LEU A 584 8.59 -33.70 13.47
N THR A 585 8.35 -32.63 12.71
CA THR A 585 8.07 -31.28 13.22
C THR A 585 6.57 -31.02 13.31
N TYR A 586 5.82 -31.47 12.31
CA TYR A 586 4.37 -31.30 12.24
C TYR A 586 3.73 -32.54 11.62
N GLU A 587 2.60 -32.96 12.19
CA GLU A 587 1.78 -34.05 11.70
C GLU A 587 0.32 -33.60 11.73
N ASN A 588 -0.35 -33.77 10.60
CA ASN A 588 -1.78 -33.59 10.51
C ASN A 588 -2.40 -34.83 9.87
N GLU A 589 -3.29 -35.47 10.61
CA GLU A 589 -4.12 -36.55 10.12
C GLU A 589 -5.52 -36.00 9.90
N PHE A 590 -6.03 -36.08 8.67
CA PHE A 590 -7.46 -35.92 8.46
C PHE A 590 -8.13 -37.20 8.97
N LYS A 591 -8.87 -37.07 10.07
CA LYS A 591 -9.75 -38.13 10.57
C LYS A 591 -11.15 -37.55 10.63
N LYS A 592 -12.08 -38.31 10.06
CA LYS A 592 -13.50 -38.00 9.93
C LYS A 592 -14.17 -37.73 11.28
#